data_AF-A0A8J5USS4-F1
#
_entry.id   AF-A0A8J5USS4-F1
#
_cell.length_a   1.000
_cell.length_b   1.000
_cell.length_c   1.000
_cell.angle_alpha   90.00
_cell.angle_beta   90.00
_cell.angle_gamma   90.00
#
_symmetry.space_group_name_H-M   'P 1'
#
loop_
_entity.id
_entity.type
_entity.pdbx_description
1 polymer ?
#
loop_
_entity_poly.entity_id
_entity_poly.type
_entity_poly.pdbx_seq_one_letter_code
_entity_poly.pdbx_strand_id
1 'polypeptide(L)'
;MISPLARSAPAGHVALGFSPTTNEYKLFRFADRMIDVYTLAGEGSGWRRHQLLHPCRLVENHHSPPVVVGGKICAVAAAPPHPQQIERPGAVLVIDVASEVAFTYNTPDYGYPFADATASAFELHGRLCLAINVVNRVQFWAMPVEL
;
A
#
# COMPACT_ATOMS: atom_id res chain seq x y z
N MET A 1 -25.36 11.91 -5.82
CA MET A 1 -23.95 11.48 -5.84
C MET A 1 -23.86 10.21 -5.00
N ILE A 2 -23.63 9.05 -5.63
CA ILE A 2 -23.62 7.75 -4.92
C ILE A 2 -22.22 7.53 -4.35
N SER A 3 -22.13 7.39 -3.03
CA SER A 3 -20.87 7.10 -2.34
C SER A 3 -20.38 5.69 -2.70
N PRO A 4 -19.09 5.50 -3.06
CA PRO A 4 -18.52 4.17 -3.32
C PRO A 4 -18.48 3.27 -2.08
N LEU A 5 -18.77 3.81 -0.89
CA LEU A 5 -18.78 3.09 0.40
C LEU A 5 -20.08 2.33 0.70
N ALA A 6 -21.06 2.30 -0.21
CA ALA A 6 -22.40 1.75 0.06
C ALA A 6 -22.49 0.20 0.19
N ARG A 7 -21.37 -0.54 0.06
CA ARG A 7 -21.36 -1.99 0.32
C ARG A 7 -20.50 -2.32 1.54
N SER A 8 -21.18 -2.78 2.58
CA SER A 8 -20.65 -3.53 3.72
C SER A 8 -19.86 -4.73 3.21
N ALA A 9 -18.59 -4.52 2.93
CA ALA A 9 -17.58 -5.56 2.88
C ALA A 9 -16.61 -5.25 4.03
N PRO A 10 -15.93 -6.27 4.58
CA PRO A 10 -15.05 -6.10 5.73
C PRO A 10 -14.09 -4.92 5.51
N ALA A 11 -13.72 -4.26 6.61
CA ALA A 11 -12.93 -3.03 6.64
C ALA A 11 -11.53 -3.23 6.04
N GLY A 12 -11.46 -3.36 4.72
CA GLY A 12 -10.23 -3.37 3.96
C GLY A 12 -9.60 -1.99 4.03
N HIS A 13 -8.28 -1.95 4.08
CA HIS A 13 -7.57 -0.68 4.09
C HIS A 13 -7.92 0.15 2.85
N VAL A 14 -7.92 1.47 3.02
CA VAL A 14 -8.15 2.41 1.93
C VAL A 14 -7.05 3.46 1.89
N ALA A 15 -6.72 3.94 0.69
CA ALA A 15 -5.83 5.05 0.47
C ALA A 15 -6.43 6.02 -0.54
N LEU A 16 -6.29 7.32 -0.30
CA LEU A 16 -6.70 8.36 -1.24
C LEU A 16 -5.47 9.03 -1.83
N GLY A 17 -5.32 8.95 -3.14
CA GLY A 17 -4.27 9.61 -3.91
C GLY A 17 -4.83 10.70 -4.80
N PHE A 18 -3.97 11.64 -5.17
CA PHE A 18 -4.24 12.64 -6.20
C PHE A 18 -3.21 12.48 -7.32
N SER A 19 -3.68 12.51 -8.56
CA SER A 19 -2.87 12.48 -9.78
C SER A 19 -2.78 13.89 -10.36
N PRO A 20 -1.68 14.63 -10.19
CA PRO A 20 -1.56 16.00 -10.70
C PRO A 20 -1.60 16.08 -12.22
N THR A 21 -1.17 15.02 -12.91
CA THR A 21 -1.10 14.97 -14.38
C THR A 21 -2.49 14.88 -15.01
N THR A 22 -3.41 14.15 -14.38
CA THR A 22 -4.80 13.98 -14.86
C THR A 22 -5.81 14.84 -14.10
N ASN A 23 -5.37 15.49 -13.00
CA ASN A 23 -6.23 16.23 -12.07
C ASN A 23 -7.38 15.37 -11.50
N GLU A 24 -7.07 14.14 -11.12
CA GLU A 24 -8.03 13.15 -10.64
C GLU A 24 -7.73 12.74 -9.21
N TYR A 25 -8.78 12.53 -8.42
CA TYR A 25 -8.69 11.85 -7.13
C TYR A 25 -8.95 10.37 -7.31
N LYS A 26 -8.12 9.52 -6.70
CA LYS A 26 -8.25 8.07 -6.78
C LYS A 26 -8.32 7.47 -5.38
N LEU A 27 -9.40 6.76 -5.09
CA LEU A 27 -9.59 5.98 -3.88
C LEU A 27 -9.25 4.53 -4.18
N PHE A 28 -8.20 4.03 -3.54
CA PHE A 28 -7.77 2.64 -3.62
C PHE A 28 -8.33 1.89 -2.42
N ARG A 29 -9.09 0.84 -2.68
CA ARG A 29 -9.61 -0.06 -1.66
C ARG A 29 -8.95 -1.42 -1.82
N PHE A 30 -8.22 -1.82 -0.79
CA PHE A 30 -7.47 -3.06 -0.79
C PHE A 30 -8.35 -4.19 -0.25
N ALA A 31 -8.38 -5.31 -0.96
CA ALA A 31 -9.11 -6.52 -0.59
C ALA A 31 -8.32 -7.75 -1.00
N ASP A 32 -7.90 -8.59 -0.05
CA ASP A 32 -7.07 -9.78 -0.30
C ASP A 32 -5.99 -9.61 -1.39
N ARG A 33 -6.27 -10.02 -2.64
CA ARG A 33 -5.39 -9.94 -3.83
C ARG A 33 -5.87 -8.97 -4.93
N MET A 34 -6.82 -8.13 -4.60
CA MET A 34 -7.52 -7.21 -5.47
C MET A 34 -7.45 -5.79 -4.91
N ILE A 35 -7.31 -4.82 -5.80
CA ILE A 35 -7.49 -3.41 -5.45
C ILE A 35 -8.59 -2.85 -6.33
N ASP A 36 -9.65 -2.36 -5.70
CA ASP A 36 -10.65 -1.55 -6.38
C ASP A 36 -10.17 -0.09 -6.38
N VAL A 37 -10.01 0.49 -7.57
CA VAL A 37 -9.67 1.89 -7.75
C VAL A 37 -10.91 2.64 -8.17
N TYR A 38 -11.31 3.62 -7.38
CA TYR A 38 -12.38 4.55 -7.72
C TYR A 38 -11.75 5.87 -8.11
N THR A 39 -11.98 6.32 -9.35
CA THR A 39 -11.44 7.57 -9.87
C THR A 39 -12.56 8.59 -9.96
N LEU A 40 -12.34 9.74 -9.33
CA LEU A 40 -13.15 10.94 -9.45
C LEU A 40 -12.41 11.94 -10.33
N ALA A 41 -12.86 12.08 -11.57
CA ALA A 41 -12.40 13.14 -12.46
C ALA A 41 -13.18 14.44 -12.19
N GLY A 42 -12.64 15.58 -12.63
CA GLY A 42 -13.12 16.93 -12.35
C GLY A 42 -14.61 17.21 -12.61
N GLU A 43 -15.02 18.44 -12.30
CA GLU A 43 -16.42 18.88 -12.11
C GLU A 43 -17.44 18.22 -13.06
N GLY A 44 -18.35 17.45 -12.48
CA GLY A 44 -19.50 16.85 -13.17
C GLY A 44 -19.37 15.37 -13.50
N SER A 45 -18.18 14.76 -13.36
CA SER A 45 -18.03 13.32 -13.57
C SER A 45 -18.26 12.52 -12.28
N GLY A 46 -18.99 11.41 -12.37
CA GLY A 46 -19.16 10.47 -11.26
C GLY A 46 -17.94 9.56 -11.08
N TRP A 47 -17.90 8.84 -9.96
CA TRP A 47 -16.85 7.85 -9.68
C TRP A 47 -16.83 6.75 -10.76
N ARG A 48 -15.66 6.50 -11.34
CA ARG A 48 -15.40 5.36 -12.23
C ARG A 48 -14.64 4.29 -11.44
N ARG A 49 -15.01 3.02 -11.59
CA ARG A 49 -14.32 1.91 -10.92
C ARG A 49 -13.43 1.15 -11.90
N HIS A 50 -12.20 0.90 -11.52
CA HIS A 50 -11.25 -0.01 -12.17
C HIS A 50 -10.75 -1.05 -11.14
N GLN A 51 -10.30 -2.21 -11.60
CA GLN A 51 -9.81 -3.28 -10.73
C GLN A 51 -8.38 -3.66 -11.10
N LEU A 52 -7.50 -3.66 -10.11
CA LEU A 52 -6.12 -4.09 -10.25
C LEU A 52 -5.93 -5.44 -9.55
N LEU A 53 -5.21 -6.34 -10.20
CA LEU A 53 -4.75 -7.60 -9.63
C LEU A 53 -3.37 -7.39 -9.03
N HIS A 54 -3.12 -7.92 -7.83
CA HIS A 54 -1.78 -7.93 -7.23
C HIS A 54 -1.46 -9.29 -6.60
N PRO A 55 -0.17 -9.70 -6.60
CA PRO A 55 0.22 -11.04 -6.15
C PRO A 55 0.24 -11.18 -4.61
N CYS A 56 0.29 -10.06 -3.89
CA CYS A 56 0.48 -10.02 -2.44
C CYS A 56 -0.86 -10.02 -1.68
N ARG A 57 -0.90 -10.56 -0.46
CA ARG A 57 -2.00 -10.24 0.48
C ARG A 57 -1.58 -9.08 1.34
N LEU A 58 -2.45 -8.11 1.65
CA LEU A 58 -2.09 -7.09 2.63
C LEU A 58 -2.12 -7.66 4.06
N VAL A 59 -1.29 -7.10 4.94
CA VAL A 59 -1.39 -7.37 6.38
C VAL A 59 -2.72 -6.82 6.89
N GLU A 60 -3.61 -7.69 7.37
CA GLU A 60 -4.95 -7.29 7.88
C GLU A 60 -4.89 -6.59 9.26
N ASN A 61 -3.71 -6.11 9.69
CA ASN A 61 -3.58 -5.38 10.95
C ASN A 61 -3.88 -3.88 10.76
N HIS A 62 -4.54 -3.28 11.76
CA HIS A 62 -4.88 -1.85 11.74
C HIS A 62 -3.69 -0.92 12.04
N HIS A 63 -2.53 -1.47 12.41
CA HIS A 63 -1.33 -0.72 12.80
C HIS A 63 -0.43 -0.33 11.62
N SER A 64 -0.66 -0.87 10.42
CA SER A 64 0.13 -0.55 9.21
C SER A 64 -0.77 -0.16 8.04
N PRO A 65 -1.50 0.97 8.13
CA PRO A 65 -2.35 1.42 7.03
C PRO A 65 -1.51 1.78 5.79
N PRO A 66 -2.06 1.63 4.58
CA PRO A 66 -1.47 2.17 3.37
C PRO A 66 -1.24 3.67 3.51
N VAL A 67 -0.04 4.12 3.16
CA VAL A 67 0.34 5.54 3.26
C VAL A 67 0.54 6.11 1.87
N VAL A 68 0.13 7.36 1.67
CA VAL A 68 0.32 8.08 0.41
C VAL A 68 1.44 9.08 0.56
N VAL A 69 2.50 8.93 -0.23
CA VAL A 69 3.69 9.78 -0.22
C VAL A 69 4.14 10.06 -1.65
N GLY A 70 4.29 11.33 -2.01
CA GLY A 70 4.86 11.71 -3.31
C GLY A 70 4.13 11.14 -4.52
N GLY A 71 2.81 10.98 -4.46
CA GLY A 71 2.01 10.37 -5.53
C GLY A 71 2.12 8.85 -5.61
N LYS A 72 2.69 8.19 -4.60
CA LYS A 72 2.77 6.74 -4.49
C LYS A 72 2.07 6.26 -3.22
N ILE A 73 1.39 5.12 -3.31
CA ILE A 73 0.77 4.44 -2.17
C ILE A 73 1.67 3.30 -1.76
N CYS A 74 1.95 3.19 -0.47
CA CYS A 74 2.80 2.16 0.10
C CYS A 74 2.01 1.35 1.10
N ALA A 75 1.98 0.03 0.92
CA ALA A 75 1.30 -0.89 1.80
C ALA A 75 2.20 -2.10 2.11
N VAL A 76 2.11 -2.61 3.33
CA VAL A 76 2.87 -3.80 3.72
C VAL A 76 2.03 -5.05 3.45
N ALA A 77 2.63 -5.97 2.69
CA ALA A 77 2.04 -7.26 2.41
C ALA A 77 2.33 -8.26 3.53
N ALA A 78 1.39 -9.18 3.76
CA ALA A 78 1.62 -10.37 4.54
C ALA A 78 2.66 -11.25 3.85
N ALA A 79 3.55 -11.84 4.64
CA ALA A 79 4.48 -12.84 4.14
C ALA A 79 3.71 -14.09 3.66
N PRO A 80 4.12 -14.71 2.54
CA PRO A 80 3.56 -16.01 2.16
C PRO A 80 3.86 -17.05 3.24
N PRO A 81 2.96 -18.02 3.47
CA PRO A 81 3.20 -19.08 4.44
C PRO A 81 4.46 -19.86 4.03
N HIS A 82 5.47 -19.89 4.92
CA HIS A 82 6.72 -20.58 4.67
C HIS A 82 6.73 -21.97 5.30
N PRO A 83 7.17 -23.04 4.60
CA PRO A 83 7.12 -24.41 5.11
C PRO A 83 7.93 -24.64 6.39
N GLN A 84 8.94 -23.81 6.62
CA GLN A 84 9.87 -23.91 7.75
C GLN A 84 9.48 -23.01 8.93
N GLN A 85 8.30 -22.37 8.89
CA GLN A 85 7.81 -21.49 9.97
C GLN A 85 8.72 -20.31 10.34
N ILE A 86 9.79 -20.06 9.57
CA ILE A 86 10.60 -18.85 9.69
C ILE A 86 9.75 -17.70 9.17
N GLU A 87 9.25 -16.88 10.07
CA GLU A 87 8.53 -15.67 9.75
C GLU A 87 9.46 -14.72 8.99
N ARG A 88 9.30 -14.68 7.67
CA ARG A 88 10.02 -13.72 6.83
C ARG A 88 9.27 -12.39 6.83
N PRO A 89 10.00 -11.27 6.70
CA PRO A 89 9.35 -10.00 6.49
C PRO A 89 8.55 -10.04 5.18
N GLY A 90 7.32 -9.51 5.23
CA GLY A 90 6.47 -9.44 4.05
C GLY A 90 7.02 -8.45 3.04
N ALA A 91 6.55 -8.54 1.80
CA ALA A 91 6.93 -7.59 0.76
C ALA A 91 6.25 -6.23 0.97
N VAL A 92 6.80 -5.18 0.37
CA VAL A 92 6.15 -3.86 0.30
C VAL A 92 5.54 -3.70 -1.08
N LEU A 93 4.25 -3.39 -1.11
CA LEU A 93 3.53 -3.01 -2.32
C LEU A 93 3.60 -1.49 -2.47
N VAL A 94 4.12 -1.02 -3.60
CA VAL A 94 4.13 0.39 -3.98
C VAL A 94 3.28 0.56 -5.23
N ILE A 95 2.32 1.47 -5.20
CA ILE A 95 1.44 1.77 -6.33
C ILE A 95 1.66 3.21 -6.74
N ASP A 96 1.96 3.44 -8.00
CA ASP A 96 1.96 4.78 -8.57
C ASP A 96 0.52 5.26 -8.78
N VAL A 97 0.12 6.37 -8.15
CA VAL A 97 -1.28 6.83 -8.20
C VAL A 97 -1.69 7.24 -9.61
N ALA A 98 -0.79 7.89 -10.35
CA ALA A 98 -1.11 8.42 -11.67
C ALA A 98 -1.32 7.28 -12.68
N SER A 99 -0.34 6.37 -12.77
CA SER A 99 -0.33 5.26 -13.72
C SER A 99 -1.05 3.99 -13.24
N GLU A 100 -1.38 3.89 -11.96
CA GLU A 100 -1.97 2.71 -11.32
C GLU A 100 -1.06 1.45 -11.38
N VAL A 101 0.21 1.62 -11.73
CA VAL A 101 1.17 0.52 -11.78
C VAL A 101 1.62 0.15 -10.37
N ALA A 102 1.57 -1.15 -10.08
CA ALA A 102 1.95 -1.73 -8.81
C ALA A 102 3.31 -2.46 -8.91
N PHE A 103 4.20 -2.19 -7.96
CA PHE A 103 5.47 -2.86 -7.78
C PHE A 103 5.56 -3.50 -6.40
N THR A 104 6.19 -4.66 -6.34
CA THR A 104 6.44 -5.37 -5.09
C THR A 104 7.93 -5.41 -4.83
N TYR A 105 8.35 -4.89 -3.68
CA TYR A 105 9.73 -4.91 -3.24
C TYR A 105 9.89 -5.83 -2.04
N ASN A 106 10.88 -6.72 -2.10
CA ASN A 106 11.23 -7.53 -0.94
C ASN A 106 11.87 -6.64 0.11
N THR A 107 11.37 -6.73 1.34
CA THR A 107 12.00 -6.10 2.49
C THR A 107 13.39 -6.72 2.72
N PRO A 108 14.36 -5.94 3.21
CA PRO A 108 15.65 -6.52 3.58
C PRO A 108 15.45 -7.59 4.66
N ASP A 109 16.16 -8.71 4.52
CA ASP A 109 16.16 -9.75 5.55
C ASP A 109 17.01 -9.27 6.72
N TYR A 110 16.32 -8.80 7.76
CA TYR A 110 16.95 -8.33 8.98
C TYR A 110 17.16 -9.45 10.01
N GLY A 111 16.84 -10.71 9.67
CA GLY A 111 17.02 -11.86 10.54
C GLY A 111 16.06 -11.92 11.73
N TYR A 112 14.94 -11.17 11.69
CA TYR A 112 13.94 -11.13 12.76
C TYR A 112 12.53 -11.48 12.25
N PRO A 113 11.76 -12.25 13.04
CA PRO A 113 10.35 -12.53 12.76
C PRO A 113 9.52 -11.25 12.75
N PHE A 114 8.66 -11.12 11.74
CA PHE A 114 7.85 -9.92 11.48
C PHE A 114 6.44 -9.99 12.05
N ALA A 115 6.04 -11.06 12.77
CA ALA A 115 4.67 -11.18 13.30
C ALA A 115 4.24 -9.98 14.15
N ASP A 116 5.19 -9.31 14.81
CA ASP A 116 4.93 -8.12 15.64
C ASP A 116 5.46 -6.82 15.04
N ALA A 117 5.93 -6.83 13.80
CA ALA A 117 6.51 -5.65 13.20
C ALA A 117 5.43 -4.70 12.67
N THR A 118 5.56 -3.41 13.00
CA THR A 118 4.73 -2.35 12.42
C THR A 118 5.56 -1.53 11.47
N ALA A 119 4.98 -1.16 10.34
CA ALA A 119 5.68 -0.39 9.32
C ALA A 119 4.92 0.90 9.02
N SER A 120 5.66 1.99 8.92
CA SER A 120 5.16 3.30 8.49
C SER A 120 5.98 3.78 7.31
N ALA A 121 5.31 4.22 6.24
CA ALA A 121 5.99 4.88 5.13
C ALA A 121 5.99 6.40 5.33
N PHE A 122 7.05 7.06 4.88
CA PHE A 122 7.20 8.50 4.96
C PHE A 122 8.09 9.02 3.84
N GLU A 123 8.06 10.33 3.63
CA GLU A 123 8.90 11.04 2.68
C GLU A 123 10.16 11.54 3.39
N LEU A 124 11.33 11.33 2.78
CA LEU A 124 12.58 11.93 3.23
C LEU A 124 13.47 12.32 2.03
N HIS A 125 13.64 13.63 1.82
CA HIS A 125 14.48 14.21 0.76
C HIS A 125 14.13 13.76 -0.67
N GLY A 126 12.85 13.79 -1.01
CA GLY A 126 12.28 13.33 -2.27
C GLY A 126 12.22 11.81 -2.42
N ARG A 127 12.55 11.05 -1.36
CA ARG A 127 12.60 9.59 -1.39
C ARG A 127 11.53 9.01 -0.50
N LEU A 128 10.93 7.95 -1.01
CA LEU A 128 10.05 7.11 -0.21
C LEU A 128 10.89 6.27 0.76
N CYS A 129 10.61 6.42 2.05
CA CYS A 129 11.27 5.68 3.11
C CYS A 129 10.26 4.89 3.94
N LEU A 130 10.71 3.79 4.52
CA LEU A 130 9.96 2.95 5.44
C LEU A 130 10.67 2.91 6.78
N ALA A 131 9.92 3.17 7.84
CA ALA A 131 10.30 2.90 9.22
C ALA A 131 9.62 1.60 9.61
N ILE A 132 10.43 0.58 9.88
CA ILE A 132 9.99 -0.72 10.34
C ILE A 132 10.34 -0.82 11.81
N ASN A 133 9.33 -0.89 12.66
CA ASN A 133 9.49 -1.19 14.07
C ASN A 133 9.45 -2.70 14.27
N VAL A 134 10.56 -3.27 14.72
CA VAL A 134 10.73 -4.68 15.08
C VAL A 134 11.09 -4.75 16.56
N VAL A 135 10.13 -5.10 17.42
CA VAL A 135 10.22 -5.28 18.89
C VAL A 135 11.08 -4.24 19.63
N ASN A 136 12.41 -4.34 19.55
CA ASN A 136 13.37 -3.50 20.25
C ASN A 136 14.22 -2.59 19.32
N ARG A 137 13.89 -2.51 18.03
CA ARG A 137 14.66 -1.74 17.04
C ARG A 137 13.74 -1.10 16.01
N VAL A 138 14.11 0.09 15.56
CA VAL A 138 13.53 0.72 14.37
C VAL A 138 14.57 0.68 13.27
N GLN A 139 14.17 0.18 12.11
CA GLN A 139 15.01 0.11 10.91
C GLN A 139 14.44 1.02 9.83
N PHE A 140 15.35 1.69 9.13
CA PHE A 140 15.01 2.60 8.06
C PHE A 140 15.42 2.01 6.73
N TRP A 141 14.48 1.99 5.79
CA TRP A 141 14.73 1.55 4.44
C TRP A 141 14.32 2.65 3.46
N ALA A 142 15.30 3.22 2.76
CA ALA A 142 15.03 4.06 1.61
C ALA A 142 14.76 3.16 0.40
N MET A 143 13.57 3.29 -0.17
CA MET A 143 13.16 2.48 -1.31
C MET A 143 14.03 2.86 -2.52
N PRO A 144 14.46 1.88 -3.33
CA PRO A 144 15.06 2.18 -4.63
C PRO A 144 13.98 2.86 -5.46
N VAL A 145 14.12 4.16 -5.70
CA VAL A 145 13.23 4.90 -6.59
C VAL A 145 13.68 4.56 -8.00
N GLU A 146 12.94 3.70 -8.70
CA GLU A 146 13.01 3.71 -10.15
C GLU A 146 12.29 4.98 -10.61
N LEU A 147 13.09 5.88 -11.21
CA LEU A 147 12.65 7.11 -11.88
C LEU A 147 11.96 6.78 -13.20
#